data_AF-A0A0W7WPA4-F1
#
_entry.id   AF-A0A0W7WPA4-F1
#
_cell.length_a   1.000
_cell.length_b   1.000
_cell.length_c   1.000
_cell.angle_alpha   90.00
_cell.angle_beta   90.00
_cell.angle_gamma   90.00
#
_symmetry.space_group_name_H-M   'P 1'
#
loop_
_entity.id
_entity.type
_entity.pdbx_description
1 polymer ?
#
loop_
_entity_poly.entity_id
_entity_poly.type
_entity_poly.pdbx_seq_one_letter_code
_entity_poly.pdbx_strand_id
1 'polypeptide(L)'
;MRPTLRAAWELERLHDGFAGLLRKVQEGDTATLHTVIQSAASDPNAADRFLRSTRNMPLADFLALTQAPALDLIAAIFPEPETTSDSPKPARRVTWAEIFDGLYKIATGWLEWPPEIAWTATPYEITAAYTAHLDKLKALHGAAEDEPENHHPSEEQRQRNIDAGLDPDLDLDRLQALKARLQGGA
;
A
#
# COMPACT_ATOMS: atom_id res chain seq x y z
N MET A 1 13.34 13.03 -10.28
CA MET A 1 13.18 11.57 -10.38
C MET A 1 11.90 11.18 -9.67
N ARG A 2 11.22 10.10 -10.07
CA ARG A 2 9.98 9.61 -9.44
C ARG A 2 10.13 8.15 -9.03
N PRO A 3 9.77 7.78 -7.78
CA PRO A 3 9.83 6.40 -7.29
C PRO A 3 8.59 5.63 -7.75
N THR A 4 8.42 5.47 -9.07
CA THR A 4 7.28 4.74 -9.63
C THR A 4 7.38 3.26 -9.27
N LEU A 5 6.25 2.54 -9.27
CA LEU A 5 6.21 1.11 -9.02
C LEU A 5 7.10 0.34 -10.00
N ARG A 6 7.16 0.78 -11.27
CA ARG A 6 8.07 0.23 -12.27
C ARG A 6 9.53 0.44 -11.90
N ALA A 7 9.91 1.67 -11.54
CA ALA A 7 11.28 1.97 -11.14
C ALA A 7 11.68 1.17 -9.90
N ALA A 8 10.79 1.05 -8.92
CA ALA A 8 11.03 0.24 -7.72
C ALA A 8 11.28 -1.24 -8.05
N TRP A 9 10.47 -1.81 -8.96
CA TRP A 9 10.62 -3.19 -9.42
C TRP A 9 11.94 -3.43 -10.16
N GLU A 10 12.33 -2.52 -11.06
CA GLU A 10 13.58 -2.63 -11.81
C GLU A 10 14.81 -2.50 -10.89
N LEU A 11 14.77 -1.56 -9.95
CA LEU A 11 15.87 -1.27 -9.03
C LEU A 11 16.09 -2.39 -8.01
N GLU A 12 15.03 -3.04 -7.56
CA GLU A 12 15.12 -4.20 -6.66
C GLU A 12 15.92 -5.34 -7.29
N ARG A 13 15.68 -5.61 -8.57
CA ARG A 13 16.32 -6.71 -9.31
C ARG A 13 17.78 -6.43 -9.69
N LEU A 14 18.20 -5.17 -9.64
CA LEU A 14 19.53 -4.76 -10.10
C LEU A 14 20.66 -5.38 -9.24
N HIS A 15 20.42 -5.52 -7.94
CA HIS A 15 21.40 -6.00 -6.95
C HIS A 15 20.80 -6.97 -5.93
N ASP A 16 19.82 -7.78 -6.37
CA ASP A 16 19.12 -8.77 -5.53
C ASP A 16 18.53 -8.19 -4.23
N GLY A 17 17.95 -6.99 -4.35
CA GLY A 17 17.28 -6.26 -3.28
C GLY A 17 17.88 -4.89 -2.97
N PHE A 18 17.15 -4.13 -2.15
CA PHE A 18 17.52 -2.75 -1.80
C PHE A 18 18.78 -2.63 -0.95
N ALA A 19 19.14 -3.63 -0.16
CA ALA A 19 20.37 -3.60 0.63
C ALA A 19 21.62 -3.58 -0.27
N GLY A 20 21.63 -4.41 -1.32
CA GLY A 20 22.70 -4.44 -2.32
C GLY A 20 22.77 -3.13 -3.10
N LEU A 21 21.59 -2.63 -3.51
CA LEU A 21 21.47 -1.35 -4.22
C LEU A 21 21.99 -0.17 -3.40
N LEU A 22 21.54 -0.02 -2.14
CA LEU A 22 21.95 1.07 -1.26
C LEU A 22 23.47 1.08 -1.04
N ARG A 23 24.08 -0.09 -0.83
CA ARG A 23 25.54 -0.22 -0.73
C ARG A 23 26.22 0.28 -2.00
N LYS A 24 25.74 -0.09 -3.19
CA LYS A 24 26.33 0.32 -4.46
C LYS A 24 26.22 1.83 -4.71
N VAL A 25 25.08 2.42 -4.32
CA VAL A 25 24.90 3.87 -4.36
C VAL A 25 25.87 4.57 -3.41
N GLN A 26 26.03 4.06 -2.18
CA GLN A 26 26.98 4.62 -1.20
C GLN A 26 28.45 4.47 -1.63
N GLU A 27 28.81 3.36 -2.26
CA GLU A 27 30.13 3.12 -2.86
C GLU A 27 30.42 4.05 -4.07
N GLY A 28 29.39 4.74 -4.58
CA GLY A 28 29.53 5.63 -5.74
C GLY A 28 29.65 4.85 -7.06
N ASP A 29 29.04 3.67 -7.16
CA ASP A 29 29.03 2.88 -8.38
C ASP A 29 28.30 3.64 -9.50
N THR A 30 29.05 4.14 -10.47
CA THR A 30 28.54 5.05 -11.50
C THR A 30 27.54 4.38 -12.43
N ALA A 31 27.69 3.07 -12.68
CA ALA A 31 26.73 2.29 -13.46
C ALA A 31 25.38 2.16 -12.75
N THR A 32 25.41 1.93 -11.44
CA THR A 32 24.21 1.89 -10.59
C THR A 32 23.53 3.26 -10.56
N LEU A 33 24.29 4.33 -10.33
CA LEU A 33 23.76 5.70 -10.33
C LEU A 33 23.11 6.06 -11.68
N HIS A 34 23.76 5.70 -12.79
CA HIS A 34 23.22 5.88 -14.13
C HIS A 34 21.89 5.14 -14.33
N THR A 35 21.83 3.89 -13.87
CA THR A 35 20.61 3.06 -13.95
C THR A 35 19.49 3.65 -13.11
N VAL A 36 19.78 4.12 -11.89
CA VAL A 36 18.81 4.78 -11.00
C VAL A 36 18.24 6.04 -11.65
N ILE A 37 19.10 6.88 -12.22
CA ILE A 37 18.67 8.12 -12.88
C ILE A 37 17.77 7.82 -14.07
N GLN A 38 18.11 6.79 -14.86
CA GLN A 38 17.32 6.41 -16.03
C GLN A 38 15.97 5.77 -15.67
N SER A 39 15.94 4.81 -14.73
CA SER A 39 14.71 4.10 -14.36
C SER A 39 13.69 4.99 -13.68
N ALA A 40 14.15 5.98 -12.90
CA ALA A 40 13.29 6.92 -12.19
C ALA A 40 13.12 8.27 -12.91
N ALA A 41 13.53 8.37 -14.18
CA ALA A 41 13.35 9.59 -14.96
C ALA A 41 11.88 9.81 -15.31
N SER A 42 11.32 10.98 -14.96
CA SER A 42 10.02 11.39 -15.49
C SER A 42 10.08 11.73 -16.98
N ASP A 43 11.23 12.23 -17.45
CA ASP A 43 11.54 12.48 -18.86
C ASP A 43 12.86 11.76 -19.20
N PRO A 44 12.80 10.64 -19.97
CA PRO A 44 13.99 9.90 -20.39
C PRO A 44 15.00 10.77 -21.16
N ASN A 45 14.54 11.75 -21.93
CA ASN A 45 15.42 12.62 -22.71
C ASN A 45 16.17 13.61 -21.81
N ALA A 46 15.54 14.09 -20.73
CA ALA A 46 16.20 14.95 -19.75
C ALA A 46 17.27 14.18 -18.98
N ALA A 47 17.00 12.92 -18.61
CA ALA A 47 17.99 12.06 -17.97
C ALA A 47 19.19 11.80 -18.89
N ASP A 48 18.98 11.46 -20.16
CA ASP A 48 20.08 11.28 -21.12
C ASP A 48 20.90 12.56 -21.32
N ARG A 49 20.24 13.72 -21.45
CA ARG A 49 20.92 15.02 -21.53
C ARG A 49 21.78 15.31 -20.30
N PHE A 50 21.25 15.06 -19.10
CA PHE A 50 21.98 15.21 -17.85
C PHE A 50 23.23 14.31 -17.82
N LEU A 51 23.06 13.01 -18.08
CA LEU A 51 24.15 12.04 -18.05
C LEU A 51 25.24 12.30 -19.10
N ARG A 52 24.86 12.83 -20.27
CA ARG A 52 25.84 13.28 -21.28
C ARG A 52 26.60 14.52 -20.82
N SER A 53 25.92 15.46 -20.15
CA SER A 53 26.54 16.70 -19.67
C SER A 53 27.58 16.45 -18.56
N THR A 54 27.43 15.37 -17.79
CA THR A 54 28.35 15.00 -16.71
C THR A 54 29.55 14.19 -17.19
N ARG A 55 29.63 13.82 -18.47
CA ARG A 55 30.69 12.93 -18.99
C ARG A 55 32.11 13.46 -18.82
N ASN A 56 32.29 14.78 -18.84
CA ASN A 56 33.58 15.45 -18.70
C ASN A 56 33.77 16.06 -17.30
N MET A 57 32.87 15.76 -16.37
CA MET A 57 32.92 16.27 -15.00
C MET A 57 33.87 15.42 -14.14
N PRO A 58 34.58 16.02 -13.17
CA PRO A 58 35.28 15.24 -12.16
C PRO A 58 34.34 14.26 -11.45
N LEU A 59 34.80 13.04 -11.18
CA LEU A 59 33.99 12.02 -10.54
C LEU A 59 33.43 12.48 -9.18
N ALA A 60 34.24 13.21 -8.40
CA ALA A 60 33.81 13.74 -7.10
C ALA A 60 32.57 14.64 -7.22
N ASP A 61 32.54 15.52 -8.22
CA ASP A 61 31.41 16.43 -8.46
C ASP A 61 30.18 15.64 -8.94
N PHE A 62 30.37 14.65 -9.81
CA PHE A 62 29.29 13.77 -10.26
C PHE A 62 28.64 13.03 -9.09
N LEU A 63 29.45 12.47 -8.18
CA LEU A 63 28.97 11.76 -7.00
C LEU A 63 28.22 12.71 -6.06
N ALA A 64 28.77 13.89 -5.80
CA ALA A 64 28.12 14.92 -4.98
C ALA A 64 26.75 15.34 -5.53
N LEU A 65 26.59 15.37 -6.86
CA LEU A 65 25.33 15.72 -7.53
C LEU A 65 24.31 14.58 -7.57
N THR A 66 24.73 13.32 -7.52
CA THR A 66 23.86 12.18 -7.84
C THR A 66 23.57 11.24 -6.67
N GLN A 67 24.49 11.08 -5.71
CA GLN A 67 24.30 10.14 -4.61
C GLN A 67 23.12 10.52 -3.71
N ALA A 68 23.04 11.75 -3.24
CA ALA A 68 21.96 12.17 -2.35
C ALA A 68 20.58 12.04 -3.02
N PRO A 69 20.35 12.57 -4.24
CA PRO A 69 19.08 12.36 -4.93
C PRO A 69 18.73 10.89 -5.20
N ALA A 70 19.72 10.03 -5.46
CA ALA A 70 19.49 8.60 -5.64
C ALA A 70 19.06 7.92 -4.33
N LEU A 71 19.68 8.29 -3.21
CA LEU A 71 19.28 7.79 -1.88
C LEU A 71 17.89 8.27 -1.49
N ASP A 72 17.57 9.55 -1.70
CA ASP A 72 16.25 10.12 -1.43
C ASP A 72 15.15 9.41 -2.24
N LEU A 73 15.44 9.12 -3.51
CA LEU A 73 14.54 8.34 -4.35
C LEU A 73 14.31 6.93 -3.80
N ILE A 74 15.38 6.22 -3.41
CA ILE A 74 15.26 4.87 -2.86
C ILE A 74 14.47 4.92 -1.55
N ALA A 75 14.71 5.91 -0.71
CA ALA A 75 13.97 6.11 0.53
C ALA A 75 12.46 6.31 0.26
N ALA A 76 12.12 7.08 -0.78
CA ALA A 76 10.74 7.35 -1.17
C ALA A 76 9.98 6.15 -1.80
N ILE A 77 10.67 5.03 -2.08
CA ILE A 77 10.02 3.78 -2.49
C ILE A 77 9.37 3.09 -1.27
N PHE A 78 9.92 3.28 -0.08
CA PHE A 78 9.42 2.63 1.11
C PHE A 78 8.16 3.35 1.61
N PRO A 79 7.04 2.61 1.80
CA PRO A 79 5.86 3.20 2.42
C PRO A 79 6.19 3.66 3.83
N GLU A 80 5.60 4.77 4.25
CA GLU A 80 5.77 5.30 5.59
C GLU A 80 5.20 4.30 6.60
N PRO A 81 5.91 4.00 7.71
CA PRO A 81 5.40 3.08 8.71
C PRO A 81 4.16 3.68 9.36
N GLU A 82 3.04 2.95 9.30
CA GLU A 82 1.84 3.22 10.09
C GLU A 82 2.25 3.24 11.58
N THR A 83 2.01 4.34 12.28
CA THR A 83 2.39 4.53 13.69
C THR A 83 1.48 3.79 14.67
N THR A 84 0.64 2.87 14.20
CA THR A 84 -0.27 2.11 15.05
C THR A 84 0.50 1.09 15.89
N SER A 85 0.56 1.38 17.18
CA SER A 85 1.23 0.67 18.26
C SER A 85 0.58 -0.67 18.61
N ASP A 86 0.48 -1.59 17.65
CA ASP A 86 0.05 -2.96 17.92
C ASP A 86 1.24 -3.90 17.89
N SER A 87 1.34 -4.74 18.92
CA SER A 87 2.52 -5.59 19.17
C SER A 87 2.86 -6.42 17.92
N PRO A 88 4.14 -6.53 17.51
CA PRO A 88 4.50 -7.18 16.27
C PRO A 88 4.14 -8.67 16.34
N LYS A 89 3.01 -9.03 15.72
CA LYS A 89 2.70 -10.44 15.41
C LYS A 89 3.83 -10.97 14.52
N PRO A 90 4.22 -12.26 14.63
CA PRO A 90 5.24 -12.83 13.77
C PRO A 90 4.79 -12.71 12.31
N ALA A 91 5.32 -11.70 11.62
CA ALA A 91 4.94 -11.40 10.26
C ALA A 91 5.62 -12.41 9.33
N ARG A 92 4.85 -12.93 8.37
CA ARG A 92 5.38 -13.69 7.25
C ARG A 92 6.46 -12.85 6.57
N ARG A 93 7.66 -13.43 6.40
CA ARG A 93 8.70 -12.80 5.56
C ARG A 93 8.18 -12.75 4.13
N VAL A 94 7.96 -11.54 3.63
CA VAL A 94 7.59 -11.26 2.24
C VAL A 94 8.78 -10.68 1.51
N THR A 95 8.96 -11.09 0.26
CA THR A 95 9.97 -10.54 -0.65
C THR A 95 9.50 -9.20 -1.21
N TRP A 96 10.42 -8.36 -1.69
CA TRP A 96 10.06 -7.10 -2.33
C TRP A 96 9.22 -7.30 -3.60
N ALA A 97 9.52 -8.34 -4.39
CA ALA A 97 8.72 -8.71 -5.54
C ALA A 97 7.26 -9.03 -5.16
N GLU A 98 7.03 -9.75 -4.06
CA GLU A 98 5.67 -10.01 -3.55
C GLU A 98 4.96 -8.71 -3.10
N ILE A 99 5.69 -7.78 -2.49
CA ILE A 99 5.13 -6.48 -2.08
C ILE A 99 4.68 -5.68 -3.30
N PHE A 100 5.55 -5.53 -4.30
CA PHE A 100 5.22 -4.75 -5.49
C PHE A 100 4.13 -5.42 -6.34
N ASP A 101 4.09 -6.76 -6.39
CA ASP A 101 3.00 -7.51 -7.04
C ASP A 101 1.68 -7.29 -6.31
N GLY A 102 1.71 -7.27 -4.98
CA GLY A 102 0.57 -6.91 -4.15
C GLY A 102 0.06 -5.50 -4.45
N LEU A 103 0.95 -4.51 -4.53
CA LEU A 103 0.58 -3.13 -4.86
C LEU A 103 -0.02 -3.01 -6.27
N TYR A 104 0.55 -3.71 -7.25
CA TYR A 104 0.02 -3.74 -8.61
C TYR A 104 -1.39 -4.34 -8.65
N LYS A 105 -1.63 -5.44 -7.92
CA LYS A 105 -2.95 -6.08 -7.79
C LYS A 105 -3.96 -5.19 -7.06
N ILE A 106 -3.54 -4.45 -6.04
CA ILE A 106 -4.38 -3.46 -5.36
C ILE A 106 -4.79 -2.36 -6.36
N ALA A 107 -3.83 -1.78 -7.07
CA ALA A 107 -4.08 -0.71 -8.02
C ALA A 107 -5.01 -1.15 -9.16
N THR A 108 -4.77 -2.31 -9.77
CA THR A 108 -5.55 -2.78 -10.92
C THR A 108 -6.86 -3.47 -10.54
N GLY A 109 -6.93 -4.05 -9.35
CA GLY A 109 -8.10 -4.79 -8.86
C GLY A 109 -9.05 -3.94 -8.01
N TRP A 110 -8.56 -3.39 -6.90
CA TRP A 110 -9.39 -2.63 -5.94
C TRP A 110 -9.63 -1.19 -6.39
N LEU A 111 -8.60 -0.54 -6.93
CA LEU A 111 -8.69 0.84 -7.38
C LEU A 111 -9.12 0.96 -8.85
N GLU A 112 -9.20 -0.17 -9.57
CA GLU A 112 -9.59 -0.26 -10.97
C GLU A 112 -8.74 0.64 -11.91
N TRP A 113 -7.48 0.88 -11.54
CA TRP A 113 -6.58 1.66 -12.38
C TRP A 113 -6.13 0.86 -13.60
N PRO A 114 -5.99 1.49 -14.78
CA PRO A 114 -5.32 0.87 -15.91
C PRO A 114 -3.89 0.44 -15.53
N PRO A 115 -3.37 -0.68 -16.06
CA PRO A 115 -1.99 -1.14 -15.84
C PRO A 115 -0.93 -0.06 -16.00
N GLU A 116 -1.09 0.80 -17.00
CA GLU A 116 -0.17 1.88 -17.32
C GLU A 116 -0.09 2.89 -16.18
N ILE A 117 -1.24 3.24 -15.60
CA ILE A 117 -1.32 4.15 -14.45
C ILE A 117 -0.73 3.49 -13.21
N ALA A 118 -1.08 2.24 -12.94
CA ALA A 118 -0.55 1.47 -11.81
C ALA A 118 0.99 1.39 -11.83
N TRP A 119 1.59 1.18 -13.00
CA TRP A 119 3.05 1.15 -13.13
C TRP A 119 3.73 2.51 -12.95
N THR A 120 3.04 3.60 -13.29
CA THR A 120 3.56 4.97 -13.14
C THR A 120 3.29 5.58 -11.76
N ALA A 121 2.34 5.03 -11.01
CA ALA A 121 2.06 5.43 -9.65
C ALA A 121 3.21 5.03 -8.71
N THR A 122 3.40 5.79 -7.65
CA THR A 122 4.34 5.45 -6.58
C THR A 122 3.70 4.45 -5.61
N PRO A 123 4.49 3.61 -4.92
CA PRO A 123 3.98 2.75 -3.85
C PRO A 123 3.11 3.52 -2.84
N TYR A 124 3.54 4.73 -2.48
CA TYR A 124 2.81 5.64 -1.59
C TYR A 124 1.45 6.07 -2.15
N GLU A 125 1.39 6.48 -3.42
CA GLU A 125 0.14 6.89 -4.08
C GLU A 125 -0.88 5.74 -4.09
N ILE A 126 -0.41 4.50 -4.32
CA ILE A 126 -1.26 3.30 -4.30
C ILE A 126 -1.78 3.03 -2.89
N THR A 127 -0.90 3.04 -1.87
CA THR A 127 -1.31 2.79 -0.48
C THR A 127 -2.28 3.85 0.01
N ALA A 128 -2.03 5.13 -0.26
CA ALA A 128 -2.92 6.22 0.14
C ALA A 128 -4.31 6.12 -0.52
N ALA A 129 -4.35 5.81 -1.82
CA ALA A 129 -5.62 5.62 -2.54
C ALA A 129 -6.40 4.41 -2.02
N TYR A 130 -5.70 3.32 -1.68
CA TYR A 130 -6.32 2.13 -1.09
C TYR A 130 -6.91 2.40 0.30
N THR A 131 -6.18 3.10 1.17
CA THR A 131 -6.70 3.50 2.50
C THR A 131 -7.96 4.35 2.37
N ALA A 132 -7.95 5.35 1.48
CA ALA A 132 -9.13 6.17 1.22
C ALA A 132 -10.31 5.36 0.66
N HIS A 133 -10.04 4.34 -0.17
CA HIS A 133 -11.05 3.43 -0.68
C HIS A 133 -11.68 2.59 0.45
N LEU A 134 -10.87 2.07 1.37
CA LEU A 134 -11.34 1.34 2.54
C LEU A 134 -12.19 2.21 3.46
N ASP A 135 -11.78 3.45 3.71
CA ASP A 135 -12.55 4.38 4.54
C ASP A 135 -13.91 4.71 3.91
N LYS A 136 -13.96 4.89 2.59
CA LYS A 136 -15.21 5.03 1.85
C LYS A 136 -16.10 3.79 1.99
N LEU A 137 -15.54 2.59 1.87
CA LEU A 137 -16.30 1.34 2.03
C LEU A 137 -16.85 1.20 3.46
N LYS A 138 -16.07 1.55 4.49
CA LYS A 138 -16.52 1.57 5.89
C LYS A 138 -17.66 2.56 6.09
N ALA A 139 -17.54 3.77 5.53
CA ALA A 139 -18.57 4.79 5.62
C ALA A 139 -19.89 4.37 4.93
N LEU A 140 -19.82 3.65 3.81
CA LEU A 140 -21.00 3.19 3.07
C LEU A 140 -21.69 1.98 3.70
N HIS A 141 -20.92 1.03 4.25
CA HIS A 141 -21.46 -0.21 4.82
C HIS A 141 -21.78 -0.11 6.31
N GLY A 142 -21.55 1.07 6.90
CA GLY A 142 -21.62 1.29 8.34
C GLY A 142 -20.38 0.70 9.00
N ALA A 143 -19.68 1.50 9.81
CA ALA A 143 -18.80 0.92 10.80
C ALA A 143 -19.69 0.06 11.71
N ALA A 144 -19.54 -1.26 11.65
CA ALA A 144 -19.65 -2.01 12.88
C ALA A 144 -18.52 -1.43 13.73
N GLU A 145 -18.85 -0.51 14.62
CA GLU A 145 -17.93 -0.15 15.69
C GLU A 145 -17.47 -1.48 16.29
N ASP A 146 -16.15 -1.67 16.37
CA ASP A 146 -15.51 -2.82 17.00
C ASP A 146 -15.76 -2.78 18.52
N GLU A 147 -17.01 -2.67 18.95
CA GLU A 147 -17.43 -3.16 20.24
C GLU A 147 -17.68 -4.66 20.08
N PRO A 148 -17.06 -5.53 20.91
CA PRO A 148 -17.60 -6.85 21.11
C PRO A 148 -18.94 -6.66 21.83
N GLU A 149 -19.99 -6.30 21.08
CA GLU A 149 -21.35 -6.39 21.57
C GLU A 149 -21.52 -7.87 21.96
N ASN A 150 -21.52 -8.14 23.26
CA ASN A 150 -21.92 -9.41 23.82
C ASN A 150 -23.42 -9.53 23.56
N HIS A 151 -23.75 -9.97 22.35
CA HIS A 151 -25.12 -10.06 21.83
C HIS A 151 -25.84 -11.27 22.41
N HIS A 152 -26.10 -11.21 23.70
CA HIS A 152 -27.02 -12.12 24.35
C HIS A 152 -28.35 -11.38 24.54
N PRO A 153 -29.49 -11.98 24.13
CA PRO A 153 -30.79 -11.42 24.46
C PRO A 153 -30.88 -11.23 25.98
N SER A 154 -31.59 -10.18 26.40
CA SER A 154 -31.83 -9.95 27.83
C SER A 154 -32.48 -11.19 28.46
N GLU A 155 -32.28 -11.41 29.76
CA GLU A 155 -32.88 -12.56 30.46
C GLU A 155 -34.41 -12.61 30.30
N GLU A 156 -35.05 -11.45 30.25
CA GLU A 156 -36.49 -11.33 30.00
C GLU A 156 -36.90 -11.75 28.59
N GLN A 157 -36.06 -11.47 27.58
CA GLN A 157 -36.31 -11.88 26.21
C GLN A 157 -36.06 -13.38 26.04
N ARG A 158 -35.02 -13.91 26.70
CA ARG A 158 -34.77 -15.36 26.80
C ARG A 158 -35.97 -16.10 27.39
N GLN A 159 -36.52 -15.59 28.50
CA GLN A 159 -37.69 -16.21 29.11
C GLN A 159 -38.91 -16.17 28.18
N ARG A 160 -39.15 -15.04 27.50
CA ARG A 160 -40.21 -14.92 26.50
C ARG A 160 -40.05 -15.89 25.33
N ASN A 161 -38.82 -16.09 24.86
CA ASN A 161 -38.51 -17.06 23.81
C ASN A 161 -38.81 -18.49 24.27
N ILE A 162 -38.39 -18.86 25.49
CA ILE A 162 -38.66 -20.18 26.08
C ILE A 162 -40.18 -20.41 26.22
N ASP A 163 -40.92 -19.42 26.74
CA ASP A 163 -42.37 -19.50 26.91
C ASP A 163 -43.11 -19.61 25.57
N ALA A 164 -42.54 -19.03 24.49
CA ALA A 164 -43.04 -19.13 23.13
C ALA A 164 -42.57 -20.39 22.37
N GLY A 165 -41.75 -21.25 23.00
CA GLY A 165 -41.17 -22.44 22.37
C GLY A 165 -40.13 -22.13 21.28
N LEU A 166 -39.54 -20.93 21.32
CA LEU A 166 -38.49 -20.46 20.42
C LEU A 166 -37.10 -20.72 21.03
N ASP A 167 -36.06 -20.61 20.20
CA ASP A 167 -34.68 -20.68 20.67
C ASP A 167 -34.42 -19.55 21.69
N PRO A 168 -33.94 -19.86 22.91
CA PRO A 168 -33.68 -18.85 23.94
C PRO A 168 -32.79 -17.72 23.43
N ASP A 169 -31.79 -18.01 22.59
CA ASP A 169 -30.84 -17.02 22.09
C ASP A 169 -31.34 -16.26 20.85
N LEU A 170 -32.61 -16.45 20.43
CA LEU A 170 -33.20 -15.77 19.29
C LEU A 170 -33.47 -14.27 19.56
N ASP A 171 -32.80 -13.39 18.83
CA ASP A 171 -33.06 -11.95 18.86
C ASP A 171 -34.25 -11.57 17.94
N LEU A 172 -35.45 -11.49 18.54
CA LEU A 172 -36.69 -11.16 17.84
C LEU A 172 -36.72 -9.72 17.33
N ASP A 173 -36.09 -8.79 18.04
CA ASP A 173 -36.09 -7.38 17.69
C ASP A 173 -35.27 -7.14 16.41
N ARG A 174 -34.14 -7.83 16.26
CA ARG A 174 -33.36 -7.81 15.02
C ARG A 174 -34.06 -8.49 13.86
N LEU A 175 -34.78 -9.59 14.09
CA LEU A 175 -35.56 -10.24 13.04
C LEU A 175 -36.64 -9.28 12.50
N GLN A 176 -37.30 -8.53 13.38
CA GLN A 176 -38.27 -7.51 13.00
C GLN A 176 -37.61 -6.33 12.27
N ALA A 177 -36.46 -5.85 12.74
CA ALA A 177 -35.70 -4.79 12.06
C ALA A 177 -35.25 -5.21 10.66
N LEU A 178 -34.78 -6.45 10.49
CA LEU A 178 -34.41 -7.02 9.19
C LEU A 178 -35.62 -7.13 8.27
N LYS A 179 -36.76 -7.61 8.79
CA LYS A 179 -38.01 -7.71 8.04
C LYS A 179 -38.51 -6.33 7.60
N ALA A 180 -38.41 -5.32 8.45
CA ALA A 180 -38.75 -3.93 8.11
C ALA A 180 -37.83 -3.37 7.00
N ARG A 181 -36.51 -3.65 7.05
CA ARG A 181 -35.57 -3.26 6.00
C ARG A 181 -35.86 -3.94 4.66
N LEU A 182 -36.25 -5.22 4.68
CA LEU A 182 -36.62 -5.97 3.47
C LEU A 182 -37.97 -5.53 2.89
N GLN A 183 -38.89 -5.03 3.72
CA GLN A 183 -40.21 -4.57 3.29
C GLN A 183 -40.24 -3.09 2.86
N GLY A 184 -39.31 -2.27 3.36
CA GLY A 184 -39.16 -0.85 2.99
C GLY A 184 -38.20 -0.58 1.81
N GLY A 185 -37.59 -1.64 1.25
CA GLY A 185 -36.62 -1.56 0.14
C GLY A 185 -37.22 -1.89 -1.23
N ALA A 186 -38.43 -1.39 -1.54
CA ALA A 186 -39.07 -1.46 -2.86
C ALA A 186 -39.29 -0.06 -3.43
#